data_AF-A0A1I4K3N9-F1
#
_entry.id   AF-A0A1I4K3N9-F1
#
_cell.length_a   1.000
_cell.length_b   1.000
_cell.length_c   1.000
_cell.angle_alpha   90.00
_cell.angle_beta   90.00
_cell.angle_gamma   90.00
#
_symmetry.space_group_name_H-M   'P 1'
#
loop_
_entity.id
_entity.type
_entity.pdbx_description
1 polymer ?
#
loop_
_entity_poly.entity_id
_entity_poly.type
_entity_poly.pdbx_seq_one_letter_code
_entity_poly.pdbx_strand_id
1 'polypeptide(L)'
;MPSRPLTPARDVALNDLPRRARSALSLSTPSWAPTWATPWRNRARAATTRDGPAIAVLGNCQARGIAQAMRLLAPKSPVRYLPMGSLKRDHGHVDGLVRTLRSHDHVFSQSFPAGLIPGGDIATVRAADPRLKLFPSIVFSAFHPDMVYVGQASDLAALKLAPSPMGQYHSAIALCAHRLGLDAGRTAALFREDVFRRLGYLDHWDPAVHELVGSAAALGFGLDREVTRWARRGAFMHVMNHPKAFVIGDIARRLLVESGLRPEPVEIEDYLGDELAQDVVWPLYPPIAEHFGLTGSYLFKMKPRGEDFPRLYDLPGFIAASFAIYDAMPAGDLACQRVDAWLASPEIVALFRAG
;
A
#
# COMPACT_ATOMS: atom_id res chain seq x y z
N MET A 1 1.41 40.53 27.24
CA MET A 1 0.25 39.90 26.58
C MET A 1 0.58 38.45 26.34
N PRO A 2 -0.24 37.49 26.81
CA PRO A 2 0.07 36.07 26.68
C PRO A 2 -0.15 35.61 25.25
N SER A 3 0.85 34.92 24.70
CA SER A 3 0.88 34.33 23.37
C SER A 3 -0.20 33.25 23.25
N ARG A 4 -1.07 33.42 22.24
CA ARG A 4 -2.07 32.44 21.83
C ARG A 4 -1.34 31.22 21.24
N PRO A 5 -1.69 29.97 21.60
CA PRO A 5 -1.13 28.80 20.95
C PRO A 5 -1.57 28.77 19.48
N LEU A 6 -0.60 28.48 18.60
CA LEU A 6 -0.79 28.30 17.16
C LEU A 6 -1.71 27.08 16.94
N THR A 7 -2.86 27.32 16.32
CA THR A 7 -3.70 26.24 15.80
C THR A 7 -2.92 25.55 14.68
N PRO A 8 -2.66 24.24 14.72
CA PRO A 8 -2.01 23.55 13.61
C PRO A 8 -2.84 23.76 12.35
N ALA A 9 -2.16 24.06 11.24
CA ALA A 9 -2.78 24.06 9.92
C ALA A 9 -3.54 22.73 9.78
N ARG A 10 -4.83 22.80 9.49
CA ARG A 10 -5.63 21.60 9.22
C ARG A 10 -4.97 20.89 8.06
N ASP A 11 -4.25 19.81 8.37
CA ASP A 11 -3.85 18.85 7.37
C ASP A 11 -5.11 18.42 6.65
N VAL A 12 -5.12 18.65 5.34
CA VAL A 12 -5.94 17.88 4.41
C VAL A 12 -5.38 16.47 4.50
N ALA A 13 -5.81 15.76 5.54
CA ALA A 13 -5.49 14.36 5.73
C ALA A 13 -5.95 13.61 4.46
N LEU A 14 -5.47 12.38 4.29
CA LEU A 14 -6.10 11.40 3.38
C LEU A 14 -7.65 11.35 3.54
N ASN A 15 -8.17 11.91 4.64
CA ASN A 15 -9.57 12.12 4.90
C ASN A 15 -10.35 13.04 3.94
N ASP A 16 -9.71 14.06 3.35
CA ASP A 16 -10.38 15.01 2.45
C ASP A 16 -10.41 14.53 0.99
N LEU A 17 -9.73 13.42 0.70
CA LEU A 17 -9.90 12.71 -0.55
C LEU A 17 -11.25 11.97 -0.54
N PRO A 18 -12.10 12.13 -1.58
CA PRO A 18 -13.33 11.37 -1.71
C PRO A 18 -13.06 9.88 -1.48
N ARG A 19 -13.97 9.14 -0.82
CA ARG A 19 -13.82 7.68 -0.55
C ARG A 19 -13.30 6.87 -1.76
N ARG A 20 -13.63 7.31 -2.98
CA ARG A 20 -13.17 6.74 -4.25
C ARG A 20 -11.66 6.87 -4.47
N ALA A 21 -11.05 8.01 -4.14
CA ALA A 21 -9.61 8.22 -4.26
C ALA A 21 -8.82 7.33 -3.27
N ARG A 22 -9.36 7.03 -2.08
CA ARG A 22 -8.72 6.12 -1.12
C ARG A 22 -8.64 4.68 -1.62
N SER A 23 -9.67 4.20 -2.33
CA SER A 23 -9.61 2.89 -3.01
C SER A 23 -8.63 2.84 -4.18
N ALA A 24 -8.26 3.99 -4.76
CA ALA A 24 -7.26 4.06 -5.82
C ALA A 24 -5.83 3.87 -5.30
N LEU A 25 -5.56 4.27 -4.05
CA LEU A 25 -4.26 4.11 -3.38
C LEU A 25 -3.92 2.63 -3.06
N SER A 26 -4.93 1.73 -3.14
CA SER A 26 -4.73 0.29 -3.01
C SER A 26 -4.54 -0.42 -4.36
N LEU A 27 -4.52 0.28 -5.49
CA LEU A 27 -4.42 -0.32 -6.83
C LEU A 27 -2.97 -0.52 -7.31
N SER A 28 -2.01 -0.77 -6.41
CA SER A 28 -0.68 -1.22 -6.85
C SER A 28 -0.81 -2.61 -7.49
N THR A 29 -0.76 -2.66 -8.81
CA THR A 29 -0.66 -3.93 -9.55
C THR A 29 0.81 -4.33 -9.60
N PRO A 30 1.14 -5.62 -9.41
CA PRO A 30 2.47 -6.08 -9.77
C PRO A 30 2.61 -5.96 -11.29
N SER A 31 3.47 -5.06 -11.76
CA SER A 31 4.16 -5.28 -13.02
C SER A 31 4.99 -6.55 -12.84
N TRP A 32 4.91 -7.49 -13.78
CA TRP A 32 5.66 -8.75 -13.86
C TRP A 32 5.47 -9.83 -12.76
N ALA A 33 5.34 -11.08 -13.22
CA ALA A 33 5.52 -12.29 -12.44
C ALA A 33 7.02 -12.61 -12.37
N PRO A 34 7.58 -13.02 -11.22
CA PRO A 34 8.96 -13.45 -11.17
C PRO A 34 9.17 -14.72 -12.01
N THR A 35 10.18 -14.73 -12.87
CA THR A 35 10.54 -15.87 -13.72
C THR A 35 11.10 -17.08 -12.94
N TRP A 36 11.46 -16.92 -11.67
CA TRP A 36 11.78 -18.04 -10.79
C TRP A 36 10.53 -18.76 -10.26
N ALA A 37 9.35 -18.12 -10.33
CA ALA A 37 8.05 -18.76 -10.22
C ALA A 37 7.55 -19.20 -11.60
N THR A 38 8.41 -19.85 -12.38
CA THR A 38 7.93 -20.69 -13.47
C THR A 38 7.12 -21.81 -12.81
N PRO A 39 5.79 -21.88 -12.97
CA PRO A 39 5.06 -23.01 -12.43
C PRO A 39 5.63 -24.21 -13.14
N TRP A 40 6.08 -25.19 -12.36
CA TRP A 40 6.28 -26.56 -12.80
C TRP A 40 5.29 -26.85 -13.92
N ARG A 41 5.79 -26.92 -15.15
CA ARG A 41 5.01 -27.24 -16.35
C ARG A 41 4.64 -28.72 -16.23
N ASN A 42 3.71 -29.00 -15.34
CA ASN A 42 3.00 -30.25 -15.14
C ASN A 42 1.57 -29.90 -14.71
N ARG A 43 0.88 -29.12 -15.56
CA ARG A 43 -0.52 -28.71 -15.41
C ARG A 43 -1.52 -29.87 -15.37
N ALA A 44 -1.09 -31.12 -15.50
CA ALA A 44 -1.96 -32.29 -15.55
C ALA A 44 -1.75 -33.29 -14.39
N ARG A 45 -0.82 -33.08 -13.44
CA ARG A 45 -0.47 -34.14 -12.46
C ARG A 45 -0.43 -33.74 -10.98
N ALA A 46 -0.51 -32.46 -10.64
CA ALA A 46 -0.63 -31.98 -9.25
C ALA A 46 -2.09 -31.70 -8.81
N ALA A 47 -3.07 -32.07 -9.64
CA ALA A 47 -4.49 -31.83 -9.41
C ALA A 47 -5.17 -32.88 -8.51
N THR A 48 -4.43 -33.74 -7.81
CA THR A 48 -5.01 -34.92 -7.15
C THR A 48 -4.73 -35.08 -5.65
N THR A 49 -4.27 -34.04 -4.92
CA THR A 49 -4.06 -34.16 -3.45
C THR A 49 -4.65 -33.04 -2.60
N ARG A 50 -5.26 -32.01 -3.21
CA ARG A 50 -5.94 -30.92 -2.48
C ARG A 50 -7.44 -31.17 -2.50
N ASP A 51 -7.90 -31.94 -1.52
CA ASP A 51 -9.28 -32.38 -1.33
C ASP A 51 -10.10 -31.49 -0.38
N GLY A 52 -9.49 -30.41 0.13
CA GLY A 52 -10.16 -29.43 0.99
C GLY A 52 -11.02 -28.41 0.21
N PRO A 53 -11.76 -27.54 0.93
CA PRO A 53 -12.60 -26.51 0.34
C PRO A 53 -11.82 -25.57 -0.60
N ALA A 54 -12.40 -25.25 -1.75
CA ALA A 54 -11.81 -24.34 -2.72
C ALA A 54 -11.95 -22.88 -2.27
N ILE A 55 -10.86 -22.11 -2.36
CA ILE A 55 -10.79 -20.73 -1.86
C ILE A 55 -10.42 -19.78 -3.00
N ALA A 56 -11.21 -18.73 -3.19
CA ALA A 56 -10.87 -17.59 -4.05
C ALA A 56 -10.49 -16.38 -3.20
N VAL A 57 -9.38 -15.72 -3.56
CA VAL A 57 -8.92 -14.47 -2.93
C VAL A 57 -8.78 -13.40 -4.02
N LEU A 58 -9.60 -12.36 -3.94
CA LEU A 58 -9.65 -11.25 -4.89
C LEU A 58 -9.04 -9.98 -4.28
N GLY A 59 -8.08 -9.37 -4.96
CA GLY A 59 -7.52 -8.10 -4.50
C GLY A 59 -6.27 -7.63 -5.22
N ASN A 60 -5.53 -6.78 -4.54
CA ASN A 60 -4.25 -6.23 -4.98
C ASN A 60 -3.06 -7.14 -4.57
N CYS A 61 -1.86 -6.56 -4.54
CA CYS A 61 -0.63 -7.21 -4.09
C CYS A 61 -0.74 -7.88 -2.70
N GLN A 62 -1.51 -7.32 -1.76
CA GLN A 62 -1.74 -7.90 -0.43
C GLN A 62 -2.58 -9.17 -0.53
N ALA A 63 -3.61 -9.18 -1.37
CA ALA A 63 -4.45 -10.35 -1.60
C ALA A 63 -3.67 -11.52 -2.23
N ARG A 64 -2.66 -11.22 -3.05
CA ARG A 64 -1.70 -12.22 -3.52
C ARG A 64 -0.92 -12.85 -2.36
N GLY A 65 -0.38 -12.01 -1.46
CA GLY A 65 0.30 -12.49 -0.25
C GLY A 65 -0.62 -13.32 0.65
N ILE A 66 -1.87 -12.87 0.84
CA ILE A 66 -2.89 -13.61 1.60
C ILE A 66 -3.17 -14.96 0.93
N ALA A 67 -3.30 -15.03 -0.40
CA ALA A 67 -3.51 -16.28 -1.10
C ALA A 67 -2.33 -17.26 -0.94
N GLN A 68 -1.08 -16.76 -0.93
CA GLN A 68 0.09 -17.59 -0.66
C GLN A 68 0.11 -18.08 0.79
N ALA A 69 -0.14 -17.18 1.75
CA ALA A 69 -0.29 -17.52 3.16
C ALA A 69 -1.35 -18.59 3.36
N MET A 70 -2.52 -18.48 2.73
CA MET A 70 -3.59 -19.48 2.80
C MET A 70 -3.18 -20.84 2.21
N ARG A 71 -2.30 -20.91 1.22
CA ARG A 71 -1.79 -22.19 0.69
C ARG A 71 -0.89 -22.90 1.69
N LEU A 72 -0.11 -22.14 2.46
CA LEU A 72 0.70 -22.70 3.55
C LEU A 72 -0.20 -23.11 4.73
N LEU A 73 -1.09 -22.21 5.13
CA LEU A 73 -1.93 -22.38 6.32
C LEU A 73 -3.06 -23.40 6.12
N ALA A 74 -3.51 -23.64 4.89
CA ALA A 74 -4.55 -24.63 4.59
C ALA A 74 -4.10 -25.52 3.41
N PRO A 75 -3.10 -26.40 3.59
CA PRO A 75 -2.41 -27.08 2.49
C PRO A 75 -3.30 -28.01 1.66
N LYS A 76 -4.41 -28.50 2.26
CA LYS A 76 -5.44 -29.30 1.58
C LYS A 76 -6.38 -28.48 0.70
N SER A 77 -6.50 -27.17 0.94
CA SER A 77 -7.44 -26.30 0.23
C SER A 77 -6.81 -25.76 -1.07
N PRO A 78 -7.45 -25.93 -2.24
CA PRO A 78 -6.99 -25.25 -3.44
C PRO A 78 -7.30 -23.75 -3.36
N VAL A 79 -6.26 -22.91 -3.37
CA VAL A 79 -6.39 -21.45 -3.28
C VAL A 79 -6.06 -20.77 -4.62
N ARG A 80 -7.01 -19.99 -5.14
CA ARG A 80 -6.89 -19.20 -6.36
C ARG A 80 -6.84 -17.69 -6.03
N TYR A 81 -5.78 -17.03 -6.49
CA TYR A 81 -5.70 -15.56 -6.48
C TYR A 81 -6.33 -15.00 -7.75
N LEU A 82 -7.17 -13.98 -7.60
CA LEU A 82 -7.79 -13.22 -8.68
C LEU A 82 -7.29 -11.77 -8.59
N PRO A 83 -6.44 -11.29 -9.53
CA PRO A 83 -5.92 -9.94 -9.47
C PRO A 83 -6.97 -8.90 -9.85
N MET A 84 -7.16 -7.88 -9.01
CA MET A 84 -8.04 -6.74 -9.32
C MET A 84 -7.70 -6.05 -10.63
N GLY A 85 -6.40 -5.86 -10.89
CA GLY A 85 -5.91 -5.19 -12.10
C GLY A 85 -6.17 -5.94 -13.41
N SER A 86 -6.58 -7.21 -13.37
CA SER A 86 -6.88 -8.00 -14.56
C SER A 86 -8.33 -8.43 -14.68
N LEU A 87 -9.22 -7.97 -13.79
CA LEU A 87 -10.62 -8.40 -13.77
C LEU A 87 -11.33 -8.23 -15.12
N LYS A 88 -11.23 -7.05 -15.74
CA LYS A 88 -11.82 -6.80 -17.06
C LYS A 88 -11.28 -7.75 -18.13
N ARG A 89 -9.98 -8.00 -18.15
CA ARG A 89 -9.34 -8.86 -19.15
C ARG A 89 -9.73 -10.33 -18.94
N ASP A 90 -9.70 -10.78 -17.70
CA ASP A 90 -9.82 -12.21 -17.36
C ASP A 90 -11.28 -12.67 -17.26
N HIS A 91 -12.23 -11.74 -17.01
CA HIS A 91 -13.64 -12.04 -16.81
C HIS A 91 -14.61 -11.28 -17.73
N GLY A 92 -14.17 -10.21 -18.40
CA GLY A 92 -14.97 -9.40 -19.33
C GLY A 92 -16.03 -8.51 -18.67
N HIS A 93 -16.88 -9.09 -17.82
CA HIS A 93 -18.02 -8.46 -17.15
C HIS A 93 -18.18 -9.01 -15.72
N VAL A 94 -18.86 -8.27 -14.85
CA VAL A 94 -19.12 -8.68 -13.46
C VAL A 94 -19.79 -10.06 -13.36
N ASP A 95 -20.66 -10.41 -14.31
CA ASP A 95 -21.31 -11.73 -14.36
C ASP A 95 -20.32 -12.88 -14.61
N GLY A 96 -19.28 -12.62 -15.41
CA GLY A 96 -18.20 -13.57 -15.65
C GLY A 96 -17.35 -13.80 -14.39
N LEU A 97 -17.13 -12.73 -13.61
CA LEU A 97 -16.48 -12.81 -12.31
C LEU A 97 -17.33 -13.63 -11.34
N VAL A 98 -18.62 -13.29 -11.18
CA VAL A 98 -19.56 -14.02 -10.30
C VAL A 98 -19.62 -15.50 -10.68
N ARG A 99 -19.68 -15.84 -11.97
CA ARG A 99 -19.66 -17.24 -12.43
C ARG A 99 -18.39 -17.97 -12.00
N THR A 100 -17.24 -17.29 -12.03
CA THR A 100 -15.97 -17.86 -11.56
C THR A 100 -15.98 -18.05 -10.05
N LEU A 101 -16.53 -17.11 -9.28
CA LEU A 101 -16.58 -17.18 -7.82
C LEU A 101 -17.50 -18.31 -7.32
N ARG A 102 -18.57 -18.62 -8.05
CA ARG A 102 -19.48 -19.74 -7.74
C ARG A 102 -18.80 -21.11 -7.71
N SER A 103 -17.66 -21.30 -8.37
CA SER A 103 -16.91 -22.56 -8.34
C SER A 103 -16.02 -22.74 -7.10
N HIS A 104 -16.08 -21.83 -6.12
CA HIS A 104 -15.29 -21.87 -4.90
C HIS A 104 -16.22 -21.94 -3.68
N ASP A 105 -15.77 -22.59 -2.61
CA ASP A 105 -16.49 -22.75 -1.35
C ASP A 105 -16.38 -21.48 -0.49
N HIS A 106 -15.20 -20.86 -0.48
CA HIS A 106 -14.92 -19.61 0.23
C HIS A 106 -14.45 -18.54 -0.74
N VAL A 107 -14.99 -17.34 -0.60
CA VAL A 107 -14.65 -16.17 -1.43
C VAL A 107 -14.29 -15.01 -0.52
N PHE A 108 -13.05 -14.54 -0.63
CA PHE A 108 -12.53 -13.39 0.09
C PHE A 108 -12.18 -12.29 -0.90
N SER A 109 -12.55 -11.04 -0.59
CA SER A 109 -12.22 -9.91 -1.47
C SER A 109 -11.86 -8.64 -0.71
N GLN A 110 -10.91 -7.87 -1.23
CA GLN A 110 -10.86 -6.44 -0.94
C GLN A 110 -12.02 -5.72 -1.64
N SER A 111 -12.33 -4.51 -1.17
CA SER A 111 -13.28 -3.63 -1.85
C SER A 111 -12.68 -3.11 -3.16
N PHE A 112 -13.48 -3.05 -4.23
CA PHE A 112 -13.11 -2.39 -5.48
C PHE A 112 -14.26 -1.53 -6.03
N PRO A 113 -13.94 -0.39 -6.66
CA PRO A 113 -14.94 0.55 -7.16
C PRO A 113 -15.49 0.15 -8.52
N ALA A 114 -16.60 0.78 -8.92
CA ALA A 114 -17.11 0.72 -10.28
C ALA A 114 -16.06 1.24 -11.28
N GLY A 115 -16.06 0.69 -12.50
CA GLY A 115 -15.13 1.05 -13.57
C GLY A 115 -13.92 0.12 -13.70
N LEU A 116 -13.56 -0.63 -12.65
CA LEU A 116 -12.50 -1.64 -12.73
C LEU A 116 -12.90 -2.86 -13.59
N ILE A 117 -14.18 -3.21 -13.55
CA ILE A 117 -14.80 -4.22 -14.41
C ILE A 117 -16.15 -3.69 -14.91
N PRO A 118 -16.52 -3.93 -16.19
CA PRO A 118 -17.85 -3.59 -16.68
C PRO A 118 -18.96 -4.31 -15.88
N GLY A 119 -20.09 -3.63 -15.70
CA GLY A 119 -21.30 -4.21 -15.12
C GLY A 119 -21.48 -4.01 -13.61
N GLY A 120 -20.48 -3.53 -12.88
CA GLY A 120 -20.66 -3.25 -11.46
C GLY A 120 -19.37 -3.05 -10.68
N ASP A 121 -19.51 -3.20 -9.37
CA ASP A 121 -18.46 -3.06 -8.38
C ASP A 121 -18.51 -4.22 -7.35
N ILE A 122 -17.78 -4.09 -6.25
CA ILE A 122 -17.81 -5.10 -5.19
C ILE A 122 -19.20 -5.29 -4.56
N ALA A 123 -20.03 -4.24 -4.49
CA ALA A 123 -21.37 -4.35 -3.94
C ALA A 123 -22.27 -5.16 -4.89
N THR A 124 -22.11 -4.97 -6.20
CA THR A 124 -22.76 -5.82 -7.22
C THR A 124 -22.37 -7.29 -7.05
N VAL A 125 -21.08 -7.59 -6.90
CA VAL A 125 -20.62 -8.98 -6.70
C VAL A 125 -21.18 -9.56 -5.41
N ARG A 126 -21.15 -8.82 -4.30
CA ARG A 126 -21.65 -9.28 -2.99
C ARG A 126 -23.16 -9.53 -3.00
N ALA A 127 -23.93 -8.74 -3.75
CA ALA A 127 -25.35 -8.98 -3.93
C ALA A 127 -25.63 -10.29 -4.71
N ALA A 128 -24.76 -10.63 -5.66
CA ALA A 128 -24.88 -11.84 -6.49
C ALA A 128 -24.24 -13.10 -5.87
N ASP A 129 -23.28 -12.94 -4.95
CA ASP A 129 -22.68 -14.00 -4.14
C ASP A 129 -22.58 -13.58 -2.66
N PRO A 130 -23.63 -13.86 -1.86
CA PRO A 130 -23.67 -13.49 -0.44
C PRO A 130 -22.60 -14.19 0.43
N ARG A 131 -21.89 -15.19 -0.09
CA ARG A 131 -20.79 -15.88 0.62
C ARG A 131 -19.51 -15.06 0.62
N LEU A 132 -19.43 -14.03 -0.23
CA LEU A 132 -18.28 -13.15 -0.33
C LEU A 132 -18.05 -12.42 0.99
N LYS A 133 -16.90 -12.67 1.61
CA LYS A 133 -16.42 -11.97 2.81
C LYS A 133 -15.41 -10.90 2.40
N LEU A 134 -15.59 -9.69 2.94
CA LEU A 134 -14.66 -8.60 2.70
C LEU A 134 -13.53 -8.60 3.72
N PHE A 135 -12.33 -8.23 3.29
CA PHE A 135 -11.20 -7.95 4.16
C PHE A 135 -10.55 -6.62 3.78
N PRO A 136 -9.90 -5.92 4.74
CA PRO A 136 -9.37 -4.60 4.51
C PRO A 136 -8.10 -4.65 3.64
N SER A 137 -7.91 -3.58 2.87
CA SER A 137 -6.57 -3.20 2.41
C SER A 137 -5.85 -2.54 3.58
N ILE A 138 -4.68 -3.05 3.95
CA ILE A 138 -3.88 -2.44 5.02
C ILE A 138 -3.14 -1.24 4.45
N VAL A 139 -3.51 -0.04 4.90
CA VAL A 139 -2.82 1.21 4.60
C VAL A 139 -2.48 1.88 5.93
N PHE A 140 -1.20 2.19 6.13
CA PHE A 140 -0.71 2.79 7.35
C PHE A 140 0.48 3.70 7.05
N SER A 141 0.24 5.01 7.13
CA SER A 141 1.19 6.04 6.71
C SER A 141 2.08 6.57 7.83
N ALA A 142 1.88 6.21 9.09
CA ALA A 142 2.63 6.81 10.21
C ALA A 142 4.16 6.61 10.08
N PHE A 143 4.59 5.47 9.54
CA PHE A 143 6.02 5.20 9.29
C PHE A 143 6.59 5.96 8.08
N HIS A 144 5.75 6.38 7.15
CA HIS A 144 6.17 6.99 5.89
C HIS A 144 5.30 8.23 5.57
N PRO A 145 5.22 9.22 6.47
CA PRO A 145 4.32 10.37 6.28
C PRO A 145 4.70 11.21 5.07
N ASP A 146 5.97 11.16 4.64
CA ASP A 146 6.48 11.83 3.44
C ASP A 146 6.07 11.21 2.12
N MET A 147 5.56 9.98 2.15
CA MET A 147 5.17 9.26 0.95
C MET A 147 3.85 9.79 0.40
N VAL A 148 3.87 10.21 -0.86
CA VAL A 148 2.69 10.69 -1.59
C VAL A 148 2.61 10.07 -2.97
N TYR A 149 1.39 10.09 -3.53
CA TYR A 149 1.18 9.88 -4.96
C TYR A 149 1.08 11.21 -5.68
N VAL A 150 1.53 11.21 -6.92
CA VAL A 150 1.59 12.40 -7.78
C VAL A 150 0.93 12.05 -9.11
N GLY A 151 0.13 12.95 -9.65
CA GLY A 151 -0.53 12.76 -10.95
C GLY A 151 -1.93 13.37 -11.01
N GLN A 152 -2.55 13.22 -12.17
CA GLN A 152 -3.90 13.77 -12.43
C GLN A 152 -4.97 12.83 -11.86
N ALA A 153 -5.73 13.33 -10.88
CA ALA A 153 -6.81 12.60 -10.21
C ALA A 153 -8.19 12.91 -10.82
N SER A 154 -8.29 13.04 -12.15
CA SER A 154 -9.55 13.42 -12.81
C SER A 154 -10.55 12.26 -12.96
N ASP A 155 -10.08 11.00 -13.02
CA ASP A 155 -10.94 9.80 -13.01
C ASP A 155 -10.15 8.59 -12.46
N LEU A 156 -10.81 7.70 -11.69
CA LEU A 156 -10.22 6.46 -11.18
C LEU A 156 -9.75 5.52 -12.28
N ALA A 157 -10.45 5.50 -13.42
CA ALA A 157 -10.04 4.73 -14.58
C ALA A 157 -8.85 5.36 -15.33
N ALA A 158 -8.60 6.66 -15.08
CA ALA A 158 -7.57 7.46 -15.72
C ALA A 158 -6.48 7.93 -14.75
N LEU A 159 -6.34 7.30 -13.58
CA LEU A 159 -5.36 7.67 -12.55
C LEU A 159 -3.95 7.48 -13.11
N LYS A 160 -3.47 8.49 -13.83
CA LYS A 160 -2.15 8.53 -14.47
C LYS A 160 -1.19 9.03 -13.41
N LEU A 161 -0.76 8.10 -12.57
CA LEU A 161 0.26 8.36 -11.57
C LEU A 161 1.61 8.60 -12.26
N ALA A 162 2.29 9.65 -11.81
CA ALA A 162 3.64 9.97 -12.23
C ALA A 162 4.60 8.84 -11.81
N PRO A 163 5.60 8.52 -12.65
CA PRO A 163 6.69 7.65 -12.24
C PRO A 163 7.61 8.36 -11.24
N SER A 164 8.32 7.57 -10.45
CA SER A 164 9.35 7.98 -9.50
C SER A 164 10.47 6.92 -9.47
N PRO A 165 11.62 7.18 -8.82
CA PRO A 165 12.63 6.15 -8.61
C PRO A 165 12.08 4.97 -7.78
N MET A 166 11.01 5.20 -7.03
CA MET A 166 10.36 4.26 -6.13
C MET A 166 8.99 3.81 -6.67
N GLY A 167 8.91 3.57 -7.99
CA GLY A 167 7.67 3.19 -8.65
C GLY A 167 6.73 4.39 -8.79
N GLN A 168 5.65 4.46 -8.02
CA GLN A 168 4.69 5.57 -8.02
C GLN A 168 4.71 6.38 -6.71
N TYR A 169 5.66 6.08 -5.82
CA TYR A 169 5.79 6.73 -4.52
C TYR A 169 6.78 7.88 -4.58
N HIS A 170 6.32 9.07 -4.22
CA HIS A 170 7.12 10.29 -4.20
C HIS A 170 7.33 10.77 -2.77
N SER A 171 8.41 11.53 -2.57
CA SER A 171 8.62 12.31 -1.36
C SER A 171 7.93 13.67 -1.53
N ALA A 172 7.05 14.02 -0.59
CA ALA A 172 6.38 15.32 -0.57
C ALA A 172 7.41 16.44 -0.37
N ILE A 173 8.42 16.23 0.49
CA ILE A 173 9.53 17.17 0.67
C ILE A 173 10.30 17.36 -0.63
N ALA A 174 10.72 16.28 -1.30
CA ALA A 174 11.47 16.40 -2.55
C ALA A 174 10.66 17.09 -3.65
N LEU A 175 9.37 16.76 -3.81
CA LEU A 175 8.51 17.40 -4.79
C LEU A 175 8.30 18.89 -4.51
N CYS A 176 8.06 19.26 -3.24
CA CYS A 176 7.91 20.66 -2.85
C CYS A 176 9.20 21.46 -3.08
N ALA A 177 10.35 20.90 -2.68
CA ALA A 177 11.65 21.52 -2.84
C ALA A 177 12.00 21.76 -4.33
N HIS A 178 11.74 20.77 -5.19
CA HIS A 178 11.89 20.90 -6.64
C HIS A 178 11.04 22.05 -7.21
N ARG A 179 9.76 22.11 -6.83
CA ARG A 179 8.85 23.19 -7.26
C ARG A 179 9.22 24.57 -6.74
N LEU A 180 9.97 24.64 -5.64
CA LEU A 180 10.55 25.87 -5.11
C LEU A 180 11.91 26.22 -5.73
N GLY A 181 12.42 25.40 -6.65
CA GLY A 181 13.71 25.60 -7.32
C GLY A 181 14.92 25.35 -6.43
N LEU A 182 14.77 24.52 -5.38
CA LEU A 182 15.90 24.12 -4.54
C LEU A 182 16.74 23.05 -5.25
N ASP A 183 18.05 23.02 -4.97
CA ASP A 183 18.93 21.94 -5.41
C ASP A 183 18.85 20.71 -4.48
N ALA A 184 19.48 19.60 -4.90
CA ALA A 184 19.45 18.35 -4.15
C ALA A 184 20.12 18.44 -2.76
N GLY A 185 21.15 19.27 -2.60
CA GLY A 185 21.87 19.44 -1.34
C GLY A 185 21.03 20.18 -0.31
N ARG A 186 20.44 21.31 -0.70
CA ARG A 186 19.48 22.06 0.13
C ARG A 186 18.26 21.22 0.47
N THR A 187 17.78 20.43 -0.50
CA THR A 187 16.66 19.52 -0.28
C THR A 187 17.00 18.44 0.74
N ALA A 188 18.20 17.85 0.69
CA ALA A 188 18.64 16.86 1.66
C ALA A 188 18.70 17.44 3.09
N ALA A 189 19.06 18.71 3.24
CA ALA A 189 19.10 19.40 4.54
C ALA A 189 17.71 19.58 5.20
N LEU A 190 16.62 19.38 4.46
CA LEU A 190 15.25 19.40 4.96
C LEU A 190 14.85 18.08 5.68
N PHE A 191 15.61 16.99 5.51
CA PHE A 191 15.29 15.70 6.11
C PHE A 191 15.83 15.60 7.55
N ARG A 192 15.22 16.39 8.44
CA ARG A 192 15.61 16.52 9.83
C ARG A 192 14.40 16.79 10.74
N GLU A 193 14.60 16.56 12.03
CA GLU A 193 13.53 16.50 13.03
C GLU A 193 12.69 17.78 13.14
N ASP A 194 13.31 18.97 13.13
CA ASP A 194 12.60 20.25 13.22
C ASP A 194 11.66 20.48 12.04
N VAL A 195 12.09 20.11 10.83
CA VAL A 195 11.25 20.17 9.63
C VAL A 195 10.11 19.17 9.76
N PHE A 196 10.39 17.92 10.13
CA PHE A 196 9.37 16.87 10.27
C PHE A 196 8.31 17.23 11.30
N ARG A 197 8.71 17.79 12.44
CA ARG A 197 7.78 18.31 13.46
C ARG A 197 6.87 19.39 12.89
N ARG A 198 7.43 20.37 12.17
CA ARG A 198 6.66 21.47 11.56
C ARG A 198 5.73 21.01 10.42
N LEU A 199 6.06 19.90 9.77
CA LEU A 199 5.22 19.25 8.76
C LEU A 199 4.23 18.23 9.35
N GLY A 200 4.18 18.09 10.68
CA GLY A 200 3.26 17.17 11.38
C GLY A 200 3.65 15.68 11.28
N TYR A 201 4.82 15.35 10.76
CA TYR A 201 5.23 13.96 10.51
C TYR A 201 5.39 13.14 11.79
N LEU A 202 5.73 13.78 12.91
CA LEU A 202 5.90 13.12 14.20
C LEU A 202 4.55 12.84 14.89
N ASP A 203 3.49 13.55 14.52
CA ASP A 203 2.15 13.41 15.13
C ASP A 203 1.21 12.52 14.29
N HIS A 204 1.76 11.76 13.33
CA HIS A 204 0.97 11.03 12.33
C HIS A 204 0.48 9.64 12.77
N TRP A 205 0.81 9.22 13.99
CA TRP A 205 0.40 7.90 14.51
C TRP A 205 -1.12 7.79 14.67
N ASP A 206 -1.72 8.66 15.47
CA ASP A 206 -3.16 8.60 15.78
C ASP A 206 -4.05 8.73 14.54
N PRO A 207 -3.79 9.67 13.60
CA PRO A 207 -4.54 9.74 12.35
C PRO A 207 -4.45 8.44 11.53
N ALA A 208 -3.26 7.83 11.44
CA ALA A 208 -3.06 6.60 10.68
C ALA A 208 -3.75 5.39 11.33
N VAL A 209 -3.72 5.28 12.67
CA VAL A 209 -4.45 4.23 13.41
C VAL A 209 -5.95 4.42 13.21
N HIS A 210 -6.45 5.64 13.37
CA HIS A 210 -7.87 5.95 13.18
C HIS A 210 -8.36 5.58 11.78
N GLU A 211 -7.58 5.89 10.74
CA GLU A 211 -7.91 5.53 9.36
C GLU A 211 -7.89 4.01 9.13
N LEU A 212 -6.84 3.31 9.60
CA LEU A 212 -6.73 1.86 9.43
C LEU A 212 -7.85 1.11 10.16
N VAL A 213 -8.08 1.42 11.43
CA VAL A 213 -9.12 0.78 12.25
C VAL A 213 -10.51 1.14 11.72
N GLY A 214 -10.75 2.42 11.42
CA GLY A 214 -12.05 2.88 10.90
C GLY A 214 -12.40 2.27 9.55
N SER A 215 -11.45 2.19 8.62
CA SER A 215 -11.67 1.57 7.30
C SER A 215 -11.92 0.07 7.38
N ALA A 216 -11.25 -0.63 8.29
CA ALA A 216 -11.45 -2.06 8.49
C ALA A 216 -12.78 -2.37 9.23
N ALA A 217 -13.12 -1.57 10.24
CA ALA A 217 -14.40 -1.65 10.95
C ALA A 217 -15.60 -1.42 10.01
N ALA A 218 -15.48 -0.52 9.03
CA ALA A 218 -16.52 -0.29 8.01
C ALA A 218 -16.79 -1.53 7.13
N LEU A 219 -15.88 -2.51 7.11
CA LEU A 219 -16.04 -3.80 6.42
C LEU A 219 -16.50 -4.92 7.36
N GLY A 220 -16.71 -4.63 8.65
CA GLY A 220 -16.96 -5.64 9.68
C GLY A 220 -15.69 -6.40 10.10
N PHE A 221 -14.50 -5.87 9.78
CA PHE A 221 -13.21 -6.49 10.07
C PHE A 221 -12.41 -5.63 11.05
N GLY A 222 -12.81 -5.56 12.33
CA GLY A 222 -12.13 -4.70 13.32
C GLY A 222 -10.66 -5.08 13.53
N LEU A 223 -9.75 -4.11 13.64
CA LEU A 223 -8.30 -4.32 13.74
C LEU A 223 -7.66 -3.74 15.02
N ASP A 224 -8.47 -3.31 15.99
CA ASP A 224 -8.02 -2.59 17.18
C ASP A 224 -6.92 -3.33 17.95
N ARG A 225 -7.07 -4.67 18.07
CA ARG A 225 -6.11 -5.51 18.78
C ARG A 225 -4.89 -5.82 17.92
N GLU A 226 -5.12 -6.04 16.63
CA GLU A 226 -4.13 -6.40 15.64
C GLU A 226 -3.10 -5.28 15.46
N VAL A 227 -3.55 -4.03 15.30
CA VAL A 227 -2.64 -2.87 15.17
C VAL A 227 -1.71 -2.76 16.36
N THR A 228 -2.24 -2.91 17.58
CA THR A 228 -1.43 -2.90 18.81
C THR A 228 -0.40 -4.04 18.82
N ARG A 229 -0.79 -5.25 18.40
CA ARG A 229 0.12 -6.40 18.32
C ARG A 229 1.20 -6.20 17.26
N TRP A 230 0.85 -5.67 16.09
CA TRP A 230 1.80 -5.40 15.02
C TRP A 230 2.81 -4.34 15.40
N ALA A 231 2.35 -3.25 16.03
CA ALA A 231 3.22 -2.17 16.51
C ALA A 231 4.28 -2.65 17.51
N ARG A 232 3.95 -3.61 18.39
CA ARG A 232 4.91 -4.21 19.32
C ARG A 232 6.03 -5.01 18.64
N ARG A 233 5.84 -5.42 17.39
CA ARG A 233 6.88 -6.08 16.58
C ARG A 233 7.75 -5.07 15.81
N GLY A 234 7.53 -3.78 16.01
CA GLY A 234 8.20 -2.68 15.33
C GLY A 234 7.46 -2.19 14.07
N ALA A 235 8.18 -1.55 13.15
CA ALA A 235 7.60 -1.11 11.88
C ALA A 235 7.03 -2.31 11.11
N PHE A 236 5.72 -2.29 10.85
CA PHE A 236 4.98 -3.39 10.22
C PHE A 236 4.64 -3.14 8.74
N MET A 237 5.25 -2.12 8.13
CA MET A 237 5.05 -1.71 6.74
C MET A 237 6.39 -1.53 6.02
N HIS A 238 6.46 -1.89 4.73
CA HIS A 238 7.58 -1.61 3.82
C HIS A 238 7.41 -0.31 3.04
N VAL A 239 6.17 -0.01 2.68
CA VAL A 239 5.66 1.27 2.18
C VAL A 239 4.26 1.46 2.76
N MET A 240 3.62 2.62 2.55
CA MET A 240 2.33 2.94 3.19
C MET A 240 1.20 1.90 2.98
N ASN A 241 1.27 1.05 1.96
CA ASN A 241 0.27 0.03 1.64
C ASN A 241 0.87 -1.38 1.44
N HIS A 242 2.13 -1.60 1.78
CA HIS A 242 2.78 -2.92 1.71
C HIS A 242 3.12 -3.39 3.13
N PRO A 243 2.19 -4.06 3.81
CA PRO A 243 2.45 -4.59 5.15
C PRO A 243 3.48 -5.73 5.11
N LYS A 244 4.16 -5.96 6.23
CA LYS A 244 5.08 -7.09 6.39
C LYS A 244 4.35 -8.43 6.37
N ALA A 245 5.08 -9.50 6.05
CA ALA A 245 4.55 -10.86 5.94
C ALA A 245 3.67 -11.26 7.15
N PHE A 246 4.08 -10.98 8.38
CA PHE A 246 3.28 -11.38 9.54
C PHE A 246 1.90 -10.73 9.63
N VAL A 247 1.74 -9.49 9.14
CA VAL A 247 0.45 -8.81 9.05
C VAL A 247 -0.44 -9.53 8.04
N ILE A 248 0.13 -9.89 6.88
CA ILE A 248 -0.55 -10.71 5.86
C ILE A 248 -0.97 -12.07 6.42
N GLY A 249 -0.10 -12.70 7.21
CA GLY A 249 -0.35 -13.97 7.90
C GLY A 249 -1.50 -13.89 8.89
N ASP A 250 -1.53 -12.85 9.73
CA ASP A 250 -2.62 -12.62 10.69
C ASP A 250 -3.98 -12.46 9.97
N ILE A 251 -4.04 -11.67 8.89
CA ILE A 251 -5.28 -11.52 8.10
C ILE A 251 -5.70 -12.85 7.45
N ALA A 252 -4.77 -13.56 6.81
CA ALA A 252 -5.04 -14.84 6.18
C ALA A 252 -5.56 -15.88 7.19
N ARG A 253 -4.90 -16.00 8.35
CA ARG A 253 -5.29 -16.90 9.44
C ARG A 253 -6.68 -16.58 9.94
N ARG A 254 -6.99 -15.31 10.18
CA ARG A 254 -8.31 -14.88 10.63
C ARG A 254 -9.41 -15.24 9.63
N LEU A 255 -9.20 -14.96 8.34
CA LEU A 255 -10.17 -15.30 7.28
C LEU A 255 -10.46 -16.80 7.21
N LEU A 256 -9.44 -17.65 7.38
CA LEU A 256 -9.60 -19.10 7.43
C LEU A 256 -10.38 -19.54 8.68
N VAL A 257 -10.00 -19.06 9.87
CA VAL A 257 -10.67 -19.40 11.14
C VAL A 257 -12.13 -18.99 11.15
N GLU A 258 -12.43 -17.76 10.74
CA GLU A 258 -13.81 -17.24 10.65
C GLU A 258 -14.64 -17.95 9.56
N SER A 259 -14.00 -18.76 8.72
CA SER A 259 -14.65 -19.59 7.71
C SER A 259 -14.70 -21.07 8.08
N GLY A 260 -14.37 -21.41 9.34
CA GLY A 260 -14.46 -22.77 9.87
C GLY A 260 -13.29 -23.68 9.51
N LEU A 261 -12.25 -23.13 8.88
CA LEU A 261 -11.03 -23.87 8.56
C LEU A 261 -10.07 -23.82 9.76
N ARG A 262 -9.18 -24.81 9.85
CA ARG A 262 -8.14 -24.87 10.88
C ARG A 262 -6.78 -24.61 10.23
N PRO A 263 -6.23 -23.39 10.37
CA PRO A 263 -4.91 -23.08 9.86
C PRO A 263 -3.81 -23.92 10.52
N GLU A 264 -2.80 -24.29 9.76
CA GLU A 264 -1.56 -24.86 10.30
C GLU A 264 -0.94 -23.89 11.32
N PRO A 265 -0.39 -24.39 12.44
CA PRO A 265 0.15 -23.57 13.52
C PRO A 265 1.59 -23.11 13.21
N VAL A 266 1.81 -22.54 12.02
CA VAL A 266 3.10 -22.03 11.55
C VAL A 266 3.04 -20.54 11.26
N GLU A 267 4.11 -19.81 11.53
CA GLU A 267 4.24 -18.41 11.13
C GLU A 267 4.66 -18.31 9.66
N ILE A 268 4.02 -17.44 8.88
CA ILE A 268 4.17 -17.51 7.43
C ILE A 268 5.55 -16.99 6.97
N GLU A 269 6.11 -16.05 7.72
CA GLU A 269 7.42 -15.45 7.45
C GLU A 269 8.57 -16.46 7.52
N ASP A 270 8.42 -17.54 8.29
CA ASP A 270 9.42 -18.59 8.44
C ASP A 270 9.50 -19.52 7.21
N TYR A 271 8.46 -19.53 6.37
CA TYR A 271 8.32 -20.49 5.26
C TYR A 271 8.22 -19.85 3.88
N LEU A 272 7.55 -18.70 3.75
CA LEU A 272 7.27 -18.06 2.45
C LEU A 272 8.16 -16.85 2.17
N GLY A 273 8.86 -16.34 3.18
CA GLY A 273 9.50 -15.03 3.11
C GLY A 273 8.48 -13.90 2.95
N ASP A 274 8.98 -12.69 2.67
CA ASP A 274 8.14 -11.50 2.51
C ASP A 274 8.00 -11.12 1.03
N GLU A 275 6.85 -11.48 0.44
CA GLU A 275 6.57 -11.23 -0.98
C GLU A 275 6.48 -9.74 -1.30
N LEU A 276 5.94 -8.92 -0.38
CA LEU A 276 5.80 -7.49 -0.60
C LEU A 276 7.14 -6.77 -0.44
N ALA A 277 8.07 -7.35 0.33
CA ALA A 277 9.46 -6.91 0.31
C ALA A 277 10.16 -7.15 -1.04
N GLN A 278 9.60 -7.87 -2.01
CA GLN A 278 10.21 -7.95 -3.36
C GLN A 278 9.91 -6.70 -4.21
N ASP A 279 9.01 -5.83 -3.76
CA ASP A 279 8.78 -4.53 -4.37
C ASP A 279 9.74 -3.48 -3.76
N VAL A 280 9.44 -2.21 -4.04
CA VAL A 280 10.12 -1.07 -3.41
C VAL A 280 9.99 -1.10 -1.88
N VAL A 281 11.04 -0.68 -1.18
CA VAL A 281 11.00 -0.46 0.27
C VAL A 281 11.41 0.97 0.56
N TRP A 282 10.54 1.67 1.28
CA TRP A 282 10.80 3.03 1.73
C TRP A 282 11.36 2.99 3.16
N PRO A 283 12.44 3.72 3.45
CA PRO A 283 13.05 3.66 4.75
C PRO A 283 12.23 4.49 5.76
N LEU A 284 12.26 4.06 7.02
CA LEU A 284 11.80 4.87 8.14
C LEU A 284 12.88 5.92 8.42
N TYR A 285 12.57 7.20 8.23
CA TYR A 285 13.57 8.26 8.44
C TYR A 285 14.04 8.30 9.90
N PRO A 286 15.35 8.50 10.18
CA PRO A 286 15.89 8.40 11.54
C PRO A 286 15.14 9.22 12.60
N PRO A 287 14.76 10.50 12.38
CA PRO A 287 13.99 11.23 13.39
C PRO A 287 12.58 10.67 13.65
N ILE A 288 11.92 10.09 12.63
CA ILE A 288 10.62 9.43 12.79
C ILE A 288 10.82 8.10 13.52
N ALA A 289 11.88 7.36 13.18
CA ALA A 289 12.23 6.11 13.83
C ALA A 289 12.50 6.31 15.32
N GLU A 290 13.34 7.28 15.65
CA GLU A 290 13.68 7.65 17.03
C GLU A 290 12.42 8.04 17.82
N HIS A 291 11.55 8.84 17.23
CA HIS A 291 10.27 9.22 17.85
C HIS A 291 9.39 8.01 18.21
N PHE A 292 9.41 6.95 17.39
CA PHE A 292 8.68 5.71 17.65
C PHE A 292 9.49 4.63 18.38
N GLY A 293 10.72 4.90 18.81
CA GLY A 293 11.59 3.91 19.45
C GLY A 293 12.05 2.78 18.52
N LEU A 294 12.26 3.10 17.24
CA LEU A 294 12.64 2.19 16.16
C LEU A 294 13.99 2.58 15.54
N THR A 295 14.57 1.67 14.76
CA THR A 295 15.78 1.94 13.97
C THR A 295 15.40 2.49 12.59
N GLY A 296 15.93 3.66 12.25
CA GLY A 296 15.71 4.31 10.96
C GLY A 296 16.87 4.16 9.99
N SER A 297 16.63 4.55 8.74
CA SER A 297 17.66 4.68 7.70
C SER A 297 17.23 5.71 6.65
N TYR A 298 18.13 5.98 5.70
CA TYR A 298 17.83 6.71 4.48
C TYR A 298 18.12 5.86 3.23
N LEU A 299 18.03 4.53 3.37
CA LEU A 299 18.29 3.60 2.27
C LEU A 299 16.99 3.16 1.61
N PHE A 300 16.73 3.72 0.44
CA PHE A 300 15.57 3.42 -0.38
C PHE A 300 15.89 2.24 -1.29
N LYS A 301 15.06 1.20 -1.27
CA LYS A 301 15.26 0.02 -2.13
C LYS A 301 14.33 0.08 -3.32
N MET A 302 14.90 0.09 -4.53
CA MET A 302 14.13 -0.07 -5.75
C MET A 302 13.59 -1.50 -5.91
N LYS A 303 12.49 -1.63 -6.65
CA LYS A 303 12.06 -2.91 -7.19
C LYS A 303 13.16 -3.45 -8.13
N PRO A 304 13.66 -4.68 -7.93
CA PRO A 304 14.65 -5.29 -8.81
C PRO A 304 14.08 -5.46 -10.23
N ARG A 305 14.97 -5.53 -11.23
CA ARG A 305 14.61 -5.84 -12.62
C ARG A 305 15.14 -7.24 -12.93
N GLY A 306 14.24 -8.17 -13.22
CA GLY A 306 14.63 -9.55 -13.48
C GLY A 306 15.30 -10.21 -12.27
N GLU A 307 16.50 -10.74 -12.46
CA GLU A 307 17.28 -11.44 -11.43
C GLU A 307 18.31 -10.54 -10.72
N ASP A 308 18.37 -9.24 -11.09
CA ASP A 308 19.33 -8.31 -10.50
C ASP A 308 19.06 -8.06 -9.02
N PHE A 309 20.14 -7.86 -8.25
CA PHE A 309 20.01 -7.37 -6.87
C PHE A 309 19.39 -5.97 -6.87
N PRO A 310 18.48 -5.66 -5.93
CA PRO A 310 17.80 -4.37 -5.92
C PRO A 310 18.81 -3.22 -5.73
N ARG A 311 18.69 -2.20 -6.60
CA ARG A 311 19.43 -0.96 -6.42
C ARG A 311 18.96 -0.24 -5.15
N LEU A 312 19.93 0.25 -4.38
CA LEU A 312 19.68 1.12 -3.23
C LEU A 312 20.01 2.57 -3.60
N TYR A 313 19.19 3.50 -3.12
CA TYR A 313 19.54 4.92 -3.06
C TYR A 313 19.75 5.31 -1.61
N ASP A 314 20.79 6.10 -1.35
CA ASP A 314 20.82 6.97 -0.18
C ASP A 314 19.91 8.20 -0.43
N LEU A 315 19.77 9.07 0.59
CA LEU A 315 18.92 10.25 0.47
C LEU A 315 19.33 11.19 -0.68
N PRO A 316 20.60 11.61 -0.83
CA PRO A 316 21.01 12.46 -1.95
C PRO A 316 20.74 11.81 -3.32
N GLY A 317 21.05 10.51 -3.47
CA GLY A 317 20.80 9.78 -4.71
C GLY A 317 19.31 9.65 -5.04
N PHE A 318 18.46 9.43 -4.04
CA PHE A 318 17.01 9.38 -4.20
C PHE A 318 16.44 10.74 -4.64
N ILE A 319 16.89 11.84 -4.02
CA ILE A 319 16.47 13.20 -4.38
C ILE A 319 16.89 13.52 -5.82
N ALA A 320 18.16 13.29 -6.17
CA ALA A 320 18.66 13.55 -7.51
C ALA A 320 17.92 12.74 -8.59
N ALA A 321 17.65 11.46 -8.33
CA ALA A 321 16.88 10.62 -9.24
C ALA A 321 15.42 11.09 -9.36
N SER A 322 14.83 11.61 -8.27
CA SER A 322 13.48 12.19 -8.30
C SER A 322 13.45 13.47 -9.13
N PHE A 323 14.41 14.37 -8.93
CA PHE A 323 14.48 15.64 -9.67
C PHE A 323 14.66 15.42 -11.17
N ALA A 324 15.54 14.48 -11.55
CA ALA A 324 15.72 14.12 -12.96
C ALA A 324 14.42 13.67 -13.64
N ILE A 325 13.53 12.98 -12.90
CA ILE A 325 12.21 12.60 -13.41
C ILE A 325 11.29 13.82 -13.47
N TYR A 326 11.31 14.68 -12.45
CA TYR A 326 10.47 15.88 -12.41
C TYR A 326 10.81 16.87 -13.53
N ASP A 327 12.09 17.07 -13.82
CA ASP A 327 12.59 17.92 -14.91
C ASP A 327 12.14 17.41 -16.30
N ALA A 328 11.97 16.10 -16.45
CA ALA A 328 11.53 15.48 -17.69
C ALA A 328 10.00 15.47 -17.86
N MET A 329 9.24 15.89 -16.85
CA MET A 329 7.78 15.83 -16.85
C MET A 329 7.14 17.20 -17.01
N PRO A 330 6.01 17.31 -17.75
CA PRO A 330 5.20 18.53 -17.74
C PRO A 330 4.73 18.85 -16.31
N ALA A 331 4.79 20.12 -15.90
CA ALA A 331 4.41 20.52 -14.55
C ALA A 331 2.97 20.09 -14.16
N GLY A 332 2.05 20.07 -15.13
CA GLY A 332 0.69 19.57 -14.93
C GLY A 332 0.63 18.08 -14.56
N ASP A 333 1.56 17.26 -15.01
CA ASP A 333 1.60 15.82 -14.68
C ASP A 333 2.15 15.56 -13.27
N LEU A 334 2.64 16.59 -12.57
CA LEU A 334 3.20 16.50 -11.21
C LEU A 334 2.24 16.98 -10.11
N ALA A 335 0.92 16.98 -10.33
CA ALA A 335 -0.07 17.47 -9.36
C ALA A 335 -0.08 16.63 -8.05
N CYS A 336 -0.15 17.32 -6.91
CA CYS A 336 -0.21 16.68 -5.60
C CYS A 336 -0.84 17.64 -4.57
N GLN A 337 -2.06 17.34 -4.12
CA GLN A 337 -2.85 18.23 -3.25
C GLN A 337 -2.10 18.67 -1.99
N ARG A 338 -1.33 17.77 -1.35
CA ARG A 338 -0.54 18.10 -0.16
C ARG A 338 0.54 19.14 -0.48
N VAL A 339 1.30 18.94 -1.56
CA VAL A 339 2.36 19.88 -1.95
C VAL A 339 1.76 21.20 -2.44
N ASP A 340 0.63 21.17 -3.15
CA ASP A 340 -0.10 22.38 -3.54
C ASP A 340 -0.52 23.19 -2.30
N ALA A 341 -1.02 22.53 -1.25
CA ALA A 341 -1.35 23.18 0.03
C ALA A 341 -0.12 23.76 0.74
N TRP A 342 1.03 23.08 0.69
CA TRP A 342 2.27 23.60 1.26
C TRP A 342 2.81 24.83 0.52
N LEU A 343 2.75 24.82 -0.81
CA LEU A 343 3.16 25.96 -1.63
C LEU A 343 2.27 27.18 -1.40
N ALA A 344 1.00 26.97 -1.05
CA ALA A 344 0.07 28.03 -0.66
C ALA A 344 0.26 28.54 0.78
N SER A 345 1.07 27.86 1.60
CA SER A 345 1.35 28.24 3.00
C SER A 345 2.68 29.00 3.13
N PRO A 346 2.66 30.33 3.40
CA PRO A 346 3.89 31.12 3.50
C PRO A 346 4.85 30.60 4.57
N GLU A 347 4.33 30.05 5.67
CA GLU A 347 5.14 29.52 6.77
C GLU A 347 5.90 28.25 6.37
N ILE A 348 5.28 27.39 5.55
CA ILE A 348 5.92 26.18 5.02
C ILE A 348 6.92 26.55 3.93
N VAL A 349 6.58 27.48 3.04
CA VAL A 349 7.54 27.97 2.04
C VAL A 349 8.78 28.59 2.70
N ALA A 350 8.59 29.38 3.77
CA ALA A 350 9.69 29.95 4.54
C ALA A 350 10.56 28.86 5.22
N LEU A 351 9.93 27.80 5.74
CA LEU A 351 10.63 26.62 6.27
C LEU A 351 11.54 25.99 5.21
N PHE A 352 11.02 25.75 4.01
CA PHE A 352 11.78 25.14 2.92
C PHE A 352 12.94 26.02 2.42
N ARG A 353 12.74 27.34 2.36
CA ARG A 353 13.79 28.28 1.90
C ARG A 353 14.87 28.56 2.94
N ALA A 354 14.61 28.29 4.21
CA ALA A 354 15.56 28.45 5.31
C ALA A 354 16.49 27.25 5.50
N GLY A 355 16.15 26.10 4.92
CA GLY A 355 17.05 24.96 4.72
C GLY A 355 18.01 25.19 3.55
#